data_AF-A0AA35E1K0-F1
#
_entry.id   AF-A0AA35E1K0-F1
#
_cell.length_a   1.000
_cell.length_b   1.000
_cell.length_c   1.000
_cell.angle_alpha   90.00
_cell.angle_beta   90.00
_cell.angle_gamma   90.00
#
_symmetry.space_group_name_H-M   'P 1'
#
loop_
_entity.id
_entity.type
_entity.pdbx_description
1 polymer ?
#
loop_
_entity_poly.entity_id
_entity_poly.type
_entity_poly.pdbx_seq_one_letter_code
_entity_poly.pdbx_strand_id
1 'polypeptide(L)'
;MLEFLLDLLKLLKFVIVVTFTGSLVTLTSSPVDMKAGSRLELESEKPLKVLTPGASVRIDVTSMRPAHIESREDTYKWGDDFFGKHSISATLLNTSNGHTTTVSHLGGLAIVSNDLILFLRKGEGLERGEKYDKIIVETDVELHGVTMTWSSWRL
;
A
#
# COMPACT_ATOMS: atom_id res chain seq x y z
N MET A 1 39.61 14.30 -20.74
CA MET A 1 39.20 12.88 -20.71
C MET A 1 38.83 12.42 -19.30
N LEU A 2 39.67 12.67 -18.28
CA LEU A 2 39.39 12.31 -16.89
C LEU A 2 38.17 13.05 -16.28
N GLU A 3 38.02 14.35 -16.55
CA GLU A 3 36.88 15.14 -16.05
C GLU A 3 35.53 14.67 -16.62
N PHE A 4 35.50 14.31 -17.90
CA PHE A 4 34.32 13.74 -18.55
C PHE A 4 33.86 12.41 -17.92
N LEU A 5 34.81 11.55 -17.54
CA LEU A 5 34.52 10.30 -16.81
C LEU A 5 33.97 10.55 -15.40
N LEU A 6 34.48 11.57 -14.71
CA LEU A 6 33.99 11.96 -13.38
C LEU A 6 32.56 12.49 -13.43
N ASP A 7 32.23 13.30 -14.44
CA ASP A 7 30.88 13.86 -14.58
C ASP A 7 29.86 12.80 -15.03
N LEU A 8 30.26 11.86 -15.89
CA LEU A 8 29.44 10.69 -16.23
C LEU A 8 29.14 9.83 -15.00
N LEU A 9 30.11 9.61 -14.12
CA LEU A 9 29.92 8.87 -12.86
C LEU A 9 29.00 9.59 -11.88
N LYS A 10 29.06 10.93 -11.79
CA LYS A 10 28.13 11.72 -10.96
C LYS A 10 26.71 11.65 -11.52
N LEU A 11 26.55 11.77 -12.83
CA LEU A 11 25.26 11.64 -13.49
C LEU A 11 24.68 10.23 -13.29
N LEU A 12 25.49 9.19 -13.46
CA LEU A 12 25.08 7.81 -13.24
C LEU A 12 24.66 7.56 -11.78
N LYS A 13 25.42 8.07 -10.82
CA LYS A 13 25.06 8.03 -9.38
C LYS A 13 23.74 8.75 -9.12
N PHE A 14 23.55 9.94 -9.70
CA PHE A 14 22.32 10.71 -9.56
C PHE A 14 21.13 9.95 -10.16
N VAL A 15 21.27 9.41 -11.37
CA VAL A 15 20.24 8.60 -12.04
C VAL A 15 19.90 7.36 -11.23
N ILE A 16 20.89 6.64 -10.67
CA ILE A 16 20.65 5.45 -9.83
C ILE A 16 19.94 5.83 -8.52
N VAL A 17 20.32 6.93 -7.88
CA VAL A 17 19.65 7.42 -6.67
C VAL A 17 18.21 7.86 -6.96
N VAL A 18 17.95 8.47 -8.12
CA VAL A 18 16.61 8.90 -8.52
C VAL A 18 15.73 7.72 -8.97
N THR A 19 16.30 6.68 -9.61
CA THR A 19 15.51 5.56 -10.16
C THR A 19 15.21 4.43 -9.15
N PHE A 20 15.99 4.27 -8.07
CA PHE A 20 15.87 3.11 -7.15
C PHE A 20 15.31 3.42 -5.75
N THR A 21 14.56 4.50 -5.57
CA THR A 21 14.19 4.98 -4.23
C THR A 21 12.72 4.77 -3.83
N GLY A 22 12.06 3.77 -4.43
CA GLY A 22 10.77 3.25 -3.96
C GLY A 22 10.91 1.85 -3.34
N SER A 23 10.12 1.56 -2.32
CA SER A 23 9.87 0.22 -1.81
C SER A 23 8.43 -0.15 -2.12
N LEU A 24 8.27 -1.08 -3.07
CA LEU A 24 7.01 -1.75 -3.34
C LEU A 24 7.21 -3.23 -2.98
N VAL A 25 6.44 -3.75 -2.03
CA VAL A 25 6.56 -5.13 -1.57
C VAL A 25 5.19 -5.78 -1.65
N THR A 26 5.05 -6.80 -2.49
CA THR A 26 3.82 -7.60 -2.58
C THR A 26 3.62 -8.35 -1.27
N LEU A 27 2.44 -8.21 -0.67
CA LEU A 27 2.09 -8.82 0.62
C LEU A 27 1.32 -10.13 0.43
N THR A 28 0.57 -10.24 -0.66
CA THR A 28 -0.19 -11.44 -1.03
C THR A 28 0.29 -11.96 -2.39
N SER A 29 0.75 -13.21 -2.47
CA SER A 29 1.25 -13.82 -3.70
C SER A 29 0.15 -14.17 -4.71
N SER A 30 -1.09 -14.30 -4.26
CA SER A 30 -2.29 -14.52 -5.06
C SER A 30 -3.45 -13.67 -4.54
N PRO A 31 -4.52 -13.47 -5.33
CA PRO A 31 -5.75 -12.87 -4.84
C PRO A 31 -6.27 -13.59 -3.59
N VAL A 32 -6.78 -12.83 -2.62
CA VAL A 32 -7.32 -13.33 -1.36
C VAL A 32 -8.76 -12.88 -1.17
N ASP A 33 -9.54 -13.77 -0.56
CA ASP A 33 -10.89 -13.47 -0.09
C ASP A 33 -10.87 -13.29 1.44
N MET A 34 -11.61 -12.31 1.94
CA MET A 34 -11.78 -12.08 3.37
C MET A 34 -13.26 -11.83 3.66
N LYS A 35 -13.79 -12.51 4.67
CA LYS A 35 -15.16 -12.28 5.15
C LYS A 35 -15.18 -11.04 6.04
N ALA A 36 -16.34 -10.37 6.12
CA ALA A 36 -16.56 -9.34 7.12
C ALA A 36 -16.31 -9.88 8.54
N GLY A 37 -15.63 -9.11 9.38
CA GLY A 37 -15.19 -9.47 10.72
C GLY A 37 -14.01 -10.46 10.78
N SER A 38 -13.39 -10.79 9.65
CA SER A 38 -12.24 -11.70 9.61
C SER A 38 -10.90 -10.97 9.72
N ARG A 39 -9.86 -11.72 10.10
CA ARG A 39 -8.48 -11.25 10.16
C ARG A 39 -7.57 -12.12 9.30
N LEU A 40 -6.62 -11.48 8.62
CA LEU A 40 -5.57 -12.12 7.82
C LEU A 40 -4.21 -11.68 8.33
N GLU A 41 -3.37 -12.64 8.72
CA GLU A 41 -1.99 -12.37 9.11
C GLU A 41 -1.06 -12.62 7.93
N LEU A 42 -0.20 -11.64 7.64
CA LEU A 42 0.77 -11.69 6.56
C LEU A 42 2.16 -11.44 7.14
N GLU A 43 3.07 -12.38 6.90
CA GLU A 43 4.49 -12.22 7.21
C GLU A 43 5.21 -11.75 5.95
N SER A 44 6.07 -10.74 6.09
CA SER A 44 6.85 -10.23 4.99
C SER A 44 8.24 -10.87 4.99
N GLU A 45 8.66 -11.43 3.86
CA GLU A 45 10.03 -11.97 3.70
C GLU A 45 11.12 -10.90 3.88
N LYS A 46 10.75 -9.63 3.70
CA LYS A 46 11.63 -8.47 3.85
C LYS A 46 10.98 -7.41 4.73
N PRO A 47 11.73 -6.72 5.59
CA PRO A 47 11.17 -5.64 6.41
C PRO A 47 10.53 -4.56 5.56
N LEU A 48 9.29 -4.20 5.91
CA LEU A 48 8.49 -3.14 5.31
C LEU A 48 8.96 -1.80 5.83
N LYS A 49 9.88 -1.17 5.09
CA LYS A 49 10.51 0.08 5.50
C LYS A 49 9.59 1.27 5.20
N VAL A 50 9.45 2.16 6.18
CA VAL A 50 8.81 3.47 6.01
C VAL A 50 9.85 4.46 5.46
N LEU A 51 9.84 4.67 4.15
CA LEU A 51 10.72 5.65 3.49
C LEU A 51 10.19 7.08 3.60
N THR A 52 8.86 7.24 3.69
CA THR A 52 8.14 8.51 3.85
C THR A 52 6.89 8.35 4.72
N PRO A 53 6.37 9.44 5.32
CA PRO A 53 5.15 9.40 6.11
C PRO A 53 3.91 8.94 5.34
N GLY A 54 3.92 9.05 4.00
CA GLY A 54 2.87 8.56 3.11
C GLY A 54 2.93 7.06 2.80
N ALA A 55 3.79 6.29 3.48
CA ALA A 55 3.82 4.84 3.34
C ALA A 55 2.44 4.24 3.67
N SER A 56 2.03 3.23 2.90
CA SER A 56 0.67 2.70 2.94
C SER A 56 0.59 1.25 2.52
N VAL A 57 -0.46 0.57 2.98
CA VAL A 57 -0.91 -0.68 2.37
C VAL A 57 -1.87 -0.32 1.25
N ARG A 58 -1.58 -0.81 0.04
CA ARG A 58 -2.43 -0.70 -1.15
C ARG A 58 -3.22 -1.98 -1.29
N ILE A 59 -4.54 -1.87 -1.45
CA ILE A 59 -5.42 -2.99 -1.74
C ILE A 59 -6.00 -2.77 -3.13
N ASP A 60 -5.70 -3.68 -4.04
CA ASP A 60 -6.33 -3.73 -5.35
C ASP A 60 -7.70 -4.41 -5.22
N VAL A 61 -8.75 -3.64 -5.50
CA VAL A 61 -10.16 -4.06 -5.44
C VAL A 61 -10.80 -4.02 -6.83
N THR A 62 -10.01 -4.03 -7.89
CA THR A 62 -10.49 -3.95 -9.28
C THR A 62 -11.47 -5.06 -9.62
N SER A 63 -11.17 -6.28 -9.14
CA SER A 63 -12.02 -7.48 -9.30
C SER A 63 -13.39 -7.34 -8.64
N MET A 64 -13.53 -6.45 -7.66
CA MET A 64 -14.77 -6.24 -6.92
C MET A 64 -15.72 -5.25 -7.60
N ARG A 65 -15.26 -4.52 -8.64
CA ARG A 65 -16.12 -3.55 -9.34
C ARG A 65 -17.28 -4.28 -10.02
N PRO A 66 -18.55 -3.94 -9.70
CA PRO A 66 -19.69 -4.50 -10.40
C PRO A 66 -19.65 -4.17 -11.89
N ALA A 67 -19.99 -5.13 -12.75
CA ALA A 67 -19.91 -4.97 -14.20
C ALA A 67 -20.79 -3.84 -14.77
N HIS A 68 -21.85 -3.44 -14.07
CA HIS A 68 -22.75 -2.35 -14.48
C HIS A 68 -22.21 -0.94 -14.16
N ILE A 69 -21.08 -0.85 -13.45
CA ILE A 69 -20.44 0.42 -13.09
C ILE A 69 -19.34 0.71 -14.10
N GLU A 70 -19.67 1.54 -15.09
CA GLU A 70 -18.75 1.88 -16.18
C GLU A 70 -18.12 3.27 -16.02
N SER A 71 -18.87 4.21 -15.44
CA SER A 71 -18.42 5.59 -15.31
C SER A 71 -17.45 5.75 -14.15
N ARG A 72 -16.53 6.72 -14.29
CA ARG A 72 -15.56 7.05 -13.25
C ARG A 72 -16.25 7.59 -11.99
N GLU A 73 -17.29 8.40 -12.16
CA GLU A 73 -18.07 8.98 -11.07
C GLU A 73 -18.84 7.91 -10.29
N ASP A 74 -19.52 7.00 -10.99
CA ASP A 74 -20.23 5.89 -10.36
C ASP A 74 -19.26 4.95 -9.64
N THR A 75 -18.06 4.77 -10.18
CA THR A 75 -16.99 4.00 -9.52
C THR A 75 -16.59 4.63 -8.19
N TYR A 76 -16.39 5.96 -8.16
CA TYR A 76 -16.08 6.68 -6.92
C TYR A 76 -17.19 6.55 -5.90
N LYS A 77 -18.44 6.78 -6.33
CA LYS A 77 -19.61 6.67 -5.47
C LYS A 77 -19.77 5.27 -4.88
N TRP A 78 -19.69 4.24 -5.73
CA TRP A 78 -19.76 2.86 -5.27
C TRP A 78 -18.64 2.53 -4.29
N GLY A 79 -17.42 2.96 -4.58
CA GLY A 79 -16.31 2.67 -3.68
C GLY A 79 -16.42 3.39 -2.34
N ASP A 80 -16.89 4.63 -2.31
CA ASP A 80 -17.14 5.35 -1.05
C ASP A 80 -18.31 4.74 -0.25
N ASP A 81 -19.37 4.28 -0.94
CA ASP A 81 -20.53 3.63 -0.32
C ASP A 81 -20.18 2.23 0.22
N PHE A 82 -19.38 1.45 -0.52
CA PHE A 82 -19.01 0.08 -0.18
C PHE A 82 -17.84 0.03 0.82
N PHE A 83 -16.79 0.82 0.59
CA PHE A 83 -15.60 0.89 1.44
C PHE A 83 -15.69 2.11 2.36
N GLY A 84 -16.60 2.07 3.33
CA GLY A 84 -16.72 3.13 4.32
C GLY A 84 -15.40 3.40 5.07
N LYS A 85 -15.23 4.60 5.61
CA LYS A 85 -14.03 4.92 6.42
C LYS A 85 -13.87 3.92 7.57
N HIS A 86 -12.64 3.51 7.82
CA HIS A 86 -12.24 2.52 8.82
C HIS A 86 -12.77 1.10 8.61
N SER A 87 -13.50 0.82 7.51
CA SER A 87 -13.99 -0.53 7.18
C SER A 87 -12.88 -1.57 6.98
N ILE A 88 -11.67 -1.12 6.63
CA ILE A 88 -10.50 -1.97 6.50
C ILE A 88 -9.36 -1.31 7.28
N SER A 89 -8.66 -2.11 8.08
CA SER A 89 -7.48 -1.67 8.80
C SER A 89 -6.38 -2.70 8.75
N ALA A 90 -5.15 -2.26 8.98
CA ALA A 90 -4.02 -3.13 9.14
C ALA A 90 -3.15 -2.68 10.30
N THR A 91 -2.88 -3.60 11.22
CA THR A 91 -1.85 -3.41 12.25
C THR A 91 -0.51 -3.85 11.68
N LEU A 92 0.44 -2.91 11.66
CA LEU A 92 1.83 -3.17 11.31
C LEU A 92 2.59 -3.47 12.61
N LEU A 93 3.32 -4.59 12.64
CA LEU A 93 4.08 -5.04 13.80
C LEU A 93 5.57 -5.17 13.45
N ASN A 94 6.41 -4.52 14.26
CA ASN A 94 7.83 -4.76 14.30
C ASN A 94 8.10 -5.85 15.35
N THR A 95 8.42 -7.06 14.91
CA THR A 95 8.57 -8.22 15.81
C THR A 95 9.82 -8.11 16.67
N SER A 96 10.81 -7.29 16.29
CA SER A 96 12.08 -7.15 17.02
C SER A 96 11.96 -6.29 18.29
N ASN A 97 11.09 -5.27 18.28
CA ASN A 97 10.91 -4.36 19.40
C ASN A 97 9.46 -4.32 19.94
N GLY A 98 8.55 -5.08 19.32
CA GLY A 98 7.13 -5.14 19.70
C GLY A 98 6.32 -3.89 19.35
N HIS A 99 6.92 -2.91 18.63
CA HIS A 99 6.21 -1.70 18.24
C HIS A 99 5.10 -2.01 17.24
N THR A 100 3.92 -1.45 17.49
CA THR A 100 2.75 -1.59 16.62
C THR A 100 2.20 -0.24 16.22
N THR A 101 1.73 -0.14 14.99
CA THR A 101 0.96 1.01 14.51
C THR A 101 -0.18 0.53 13.64
N THR A 102 -1.28 1.28 13.59
CA THR A 102 -2.44 0.95 12.77
C THR A 102 -2.55 1.92 11.61
N VAL A 103 -2.77 1.37 10.42
CA VAL A 103 -3.19 2.10 9.23
C VAL A 103 -4.62 1.70 8.89
N SER A 104 -5.44 2.62 8.43
CA SER A 104 -6.85 2.34 8.12
C SER A 104 -7.24 2.98 6.80
N HIS A 105 -8.31 2.48 6.20
CA HIS A 105 -8.94 3.16 5.08
C HIS A 105 -9.57 4.47 5.57
N LEU A 106 -9.09 5.62 5.09
CA LEU A 106 -9.57 6.94 5.54
C LEU A 106 -10.61 7.56 4.57
N GLY A 107 -11.08 6.78 3.59
CA GLY A 107 -12.00 7.20 2.53
C GLY A 107 -11.29 7.43 1.20
N GLY A 108 -12.09 7.40 0.13
CA GLY A 108 -11.65 7.62 -1.24
C GLY A 108 -10.85 6.45 -1.83
N LEU A 109 -11.08 6.18 -3.11
CA LEU A 109 -10.27 5.25 -3.89
C LEU A 109 -9.43 6.00 -4.93
N ALA A 110 -8.36 5.38 -5.42
CA ALA A 110 -7.68 5.86 -6.62
C ALA A 110 -8.03 4.98 -7.81
N ILE A 111 -8.23 5.62 -8.95
CA ILE A 111 -8.39 4.97 -10.24
C ILE A 111 -7.11 5.27 -11.00
N VAL A 112 -6.29 4.24 -11.22
CA VAL A 112 -5.03 4.36 -11.95
C VAL A 112 -5.14 3.50 -13.19
N SER A 113 -5.29 4.15 -14.35
CA SER A 113 -5.67 3.47 -15.60
C SER A 113 -7.01 2.73 -15.43
N ASN A 114 -6.98 1.41 -15.20
CA ASN A 114 -8.15 0.58 -14.96
C ASN A 114 -8.17 -0.04 -13.56
N ASP A 115 -7.14 0.22 -12.75
CA ASP A 115 -7.01 -0.38 -11.43
C ASP A 115 -7.72 0.48 -10.38
N LEU A 116 -8.48 -0.18 -9.51
CA LEU A 116 -9.12 0.43 -8.34
C LEU A 116 -8.32 0.12 -7.10
N ILE A 117 -7.71 1.14 -6.53
CA ILE A 117 -6.79 1.01 -5.41
C ILE A 117 -7.35 1.71 -4.18
N LEU A 118 -7.53 0.96 -3.10
CA LEU A 118 -7.74 1.49 -1.76
C LEU A 118 -6.39 1.65 -1.06
N PHE A 119 -6.26 2.70 -0.27
CA PHE A 119 -5.09 2.92 0.57
C PHE A 119 -5.47 2.82 2.04
N LEU A 120 -4.70 2.04 2.79
CA LEU A 120 -4.68 2.10 4.25
C LEU A 120 -3.53 3.01 4.68
N ARG A 121 -3.85 4.06 5.42
CA ARG A 121 -2.90 5.09 5.86
C ARG A 121 -3.09 5.42 7.33
N LYS A 122 -2.04 5.92 7.98
CA LYS A 122 -2.16 6.59 9.27
C LYS A 122 -2.47 8.07 9.01
N GLY A 123 -3.48 8.64 9.69
CA GLY A 123 -3.92 10.02 9.42
C GLY A 123 -2.81 11.07 9.61
N GLU A 124 -1.95 10.86 10.60
CA GLU A 124 -0.76 11.69 10.88
C GLU A 124 0.49 11.25 10.10
N GLY A 125 0.39 10.20 9.27
CA GLY A 125 1.51 9.58 8.59
C GLY A 125 2.32 8.63 9.48
N LEU A 126 3.18 7.83 8.86
CA LEU A 126 4.07 6.90 9.55
C LEU A 126 5.43 7.52 9.86
N GLU A 127 6.08 7.07 10.93
CA GLU A 127 7.41 7.56 11.29
C GLU A 127 8.47 7.02 10.32
N ARG A 128 9.25 7.92 9.73
CA ARG A 128 10.26 7.57 8.73
C ARG A 128 11.38 6.77 9.38
N GLY A 129 11.78 5.67 8.73
CA GLY A 129 12.85 4.79 9.20
C GLY A 129 12.34 3.57 9.96
N GLU A 130 11.08 3.60 10.43
CA GLU A 130 10.42 2.44 11.01
C GLU A 130 10.35 1.27 10.02
N LYS A 131 10.33 0.08 10.59
CA LYS A 131 10.28 -1.19 9.85
C LYS A 131 9.28 -2.11 10.49
N TYR A 132 8.51 -2.80 9.67
CA TYR A 132 7.53 -3.79 10.12
C TYR A 132 7.77 -5.09 9.40
N ASP A 133 7.60 -6.21 10.09
CA ASP A 133 7.87 -7.55 9.54
C ASP A 133 6.58 -8.36 9.41
N LYS A 134 5.53 -7.95 10.12
CA LYS A 134 4.21 -8.56 10.10
C LYS A 134 3.11 -7.51 9.87
N ILE A 135 2.11 -7.89 9.09
CA ILE A 135 0.87 -7.13 8.91
C ILE A 135 -0.29 -8.01 9.34
N ILE A 136 -1.22 -7.45 10.10
CA ILE A 136 -2.49 -8.08 10.46
C ILE A 136 -3.59 -7.23 9.86
N VAL A 137 -4.29 -7.74 8.85
CA VAL A 137 -5.37 -7.04 8.16
C VAL A 137 -6.71 -7.48 8.73
N GLU A 138 -7.56 -6.52 9.04
CA GLU A 138 -8.93 -6.72 9.56
C GLU A 138 -9.90 -5.94 8.67
N THR A 139 -11.08 -6.53 8.43
CA THR A 139 -12.10 -5.93 7.54
C THR A 139 -13.50 -6.13 8.11
N ASP A 140 -14.32 -5.09 8.05
CA ASP A 140 -15.76 -5.11 8.35
C ASP A 140 -16.61 -5.32 7.09
N VAL A 141 -15.98 -5.35 5.92
CA VAL A 141 -16.60 -5.62 4.62
C VAL A 141 -16.04 -6.90 4.01
N GLU A 142 -16.82 -7.54 3.16
CA GLU A 142 -16.31 -8.67 2.39
C GLU A 142 -15.34 -8.19 1.30
N LEU A 143 -14.19 -8.86 1.20
CA LEU A 143 -13.21 -8.65 0.15
C LEU A 143 -13.14 -9.91 -0.70
N HIS A 144 -13.22 -9.75 -2.02
CA HIS A 144 -13.24 -10.86 -2.97
C HIS A 144 -12.16 -10.66 -4.03
N GLY A 145 -11.20 -11.59 -4.07
CA GLY A 145 -10.12 -11.61 -5.05
C GLY A 145 -9.24 -10.37 -5.01
N VAL A 146 -8.95 -9.83 -3.81
CA VAL A 146 -8.12 -8.63 -3.66
C VAL A 146 -6.65 -8.98 -3.57
N THR A 147 -5.77 -8.06 -3.98
CA THR A 147 -4.33 -8.20 -3.72
C THR A 147 -3.81 -7.05 -2.89
N MET A 148 -2.80 -7.32 -2.06
CA MET A 148 -2.26 -6.33 -1.12
C MET A 148 -0.79 -6.09 -1.38
N THR A 149 -0.39 -4.83 -1.34
CA THR A 149 0.99 -4.41 -1.58
C THR A 149 1.38 -3.29 -0.63
N TRP A 150 2.54 -3.41 0.02
CA TRP A 150 3.15 -2.32 0.76
C TRP A 150 3.80 -1.34 -0.21
N SER A 151 3.57 -0.06 0.02
CA SER A 151 4.06 1.02 -0.84
C SER A 151 4.67 2.12 0.02
N SER A 152 5.93 2.41 -0.23
CA SER A 152 6.64 3.55 0.37
C SER A 152 7.65 4.10 -0.63
N TRP A 153 7.43 5.32 -1.10
CA TRP A 153 8.30 5.98 -2.09
C TRP A 153 9.14 7.05 -1.39
N ARG A 154 10.39 7.27 -1.82
CA ARG A 154 11.07 8.54 -1.52
C ARG A 154 10.64 9.56 -2.57
N LEU A 155 10.23 10.73 -2.09
CA LEU A 155 10.12 11.95 -2.89
C LEU A 155 11.50 12.57 -3.07
#